data_AF-A0A4P5X121-F1
#
_entry.id   AF-A0A4P5X121-F1
#
_cell.length_a   1.000
_cell.length_b   1.000
_cell.length_c   1.000
_cell.angle_alpha   90.00
_cell.angle_beta   90.00
_cell.angle_gamma   90.00
#
_symmetry.space_group_name_H-M   'P 1'
#
loop_
_entity.id
_entity.type
_entity.pdbx_description
1 polymer ?
#
loop_
_entity_poly.entity_id
_entity_poly.type
_entity_poly.pdbx_seq_one_letter_code
_entity_poly.pdbx_strand_id
1 'polypeptide(L)' 'MTLAGDDFLRLESLIYRPVSTRPDWLKAWRNEANYLLYLARRASDADDVELLEELEDQAREMADVVEARLAADGL' A
#
# COMPACT_ATOMS: atom_id res chain seq x y z
N MET A 1 -7.19 -13.89 -6.51
CA MET A 1 -7.42 -13.94 -5.05
C MET A 1 -6.97 -12.60 -4.48
N THR A 2 -7.83 -11.91 -3.73
CA THR A 2 -7.54 -10.59 -3.14
C THR A 2 -6.79 -10.83 -1.82
N LEU A 3 -5.76 -10.01 -1.51
CA LEU A 3 -5.09 -10.08 -0.21
C LEU A 3 -6.10 -9.75 0.90
N ALA A 4 -6.11 -10.54 1.98
CA ALA A 4 -7.12 -10.45 3.03
C ALA A 4 -6.71 -9.59 4.24
N GLY A 5 -5.55 -8.93 4.20
CA GLY A 5 -5.10 -8.01 5.26
C GLY A 5 -5.70 -6.61 5.10
N ASP A 6 -6.23 -6.06 6.19
CA ASP A 6 -6.91 -4.76 6.20
C ASP A 6 -5.97 -3.63 5.77
N ASP A 7 -4.69 -3.70 6.16
CA ASP A 7 -3.68 -2.70 5.81
C ASP A 7 -3.28 -2.74 4.33
N PHE A 8 -3.24 -3.93 3.70
CA PHE A 8 -2.99 -4.04 2.26
C PHE A 8 -4.11 -3.41 1.44
N LEU A 9 -5.38 -3.66 1.82
CA LEU A 9 -6.55 -3.08 1.17
C LEU A 9 -6.60 -1.56 1.38
N ARG A 10 -6.29 -1.10 2.60
CA ARG A 10 -6.19 0.33 2.93
C ARG A 10 -5.16 1.00 2.03
N LEU A 11 -3.96 0.46 1.96
CA LEU A 11 -2.89 0.97 1.11
C LEU A 11 -3.27 1.00 -0.37
N GLU A 12 -3.83 -0.10 -0.90
CA GLU A 12 -4.27 -0.18 -2.30
C GLU A 12 -5.30 0.91 -2.62
N SER A 13 -6.25 1.17 -1.71
CA SER A 13 -7.25 2.21 -1.88
C SER A 13 -6.64 3.62 -1.94
N LEU A 14 -5.63 3.90 -1.11
CA LEU A 14 -4.96 5.20 -1.05
C LEU A 14 -4.16 5.48 -2.31
N ILE A 15 -3.35 4.52 -2.75
CA ILE A 15 -2.48 4.72 -3.92
C ILE A 15 -3.30 4.87 -5.22
N TYR A 16 -4.45 4.22 -5.32
CA TYR A 16 -5.34 4.32 -6.49
C TYR A 16 -6.43 5.38 -6.37
N ARG A 17 -6.49 6.11 -5.25
CA ARG A 17 -7.45 7.20 -5.05
C ARG A 17 -7.37 8.21 -6.21
N PRO A 18 -8.49 8.55 -6.86
CA PRO A 18 -8.51 9.57 -7.89
C PRO A 18 -8.30 10.93 -7.23
N VAL A 19 -7.20 11.57 -7.59
CA VAL A 19 -6.85 12.92 -7.15
C VAL A 19 -6.83 13.87 -8.35
N SER A 20 -7.37 15.07 -8.18
CA SER A 20 -7.53 16.09 -9.23
C SER A 20 -6.19 16.48 -9.87
N THR A 21 -5.15 16.50 -9.06
CA THR A 21 -3.75 16.66 -9.45
C THR A 21 -3.06 15.31 -9.24
N ARG A 22 -2.26 14.84 -10.20
CA ARG A 22 -1.45 13.61 -10.05
C ARG A 22 -0.03 13.99 -9.60
N PRO A 23 0.25 14.16 -8.30
CA PRO A 23 1.57 14.57 -7.86
C PRO A 23 2.60 13.48 -8.16
N ASP A 24 3.81 13.89 -8.50
CA ASP A 24 4.88 12.95 -8.84
C ASP A 24 5.30 12.07 -7.66
N TRP A 25 5.16 12.58 -6.43
CA TRP A 25 5.39 11.79 -5.23
C TRP A 25 4.42 10.59 -5.17
N LEU A 26 3.14 10.76 -5.50
CA LEU A 26 2.16 9.66 -5.48
C LEU A 26 2.46 8.63 -6.57
N LYS A 27 3.05 9.04 -7.71
CA LYS A 27 3.52 8.10 -8.73
C LYS A 27 4.68 7.24 -8.24
N ALA A 28 5.63 7.83 -7.53
CA ALA A 28 6.75 7.08 -6.95
C ALA A 28 6.24 6.05 -5.93
N TRP A 29 5.35 6.48 -5.03
CA TRP A 29 4.76 5.62 -4.00
C TRP A 29 3.90 4.50 -4.58
N ARG A 30 3.22 4.71 -5.71
CA ARG A 30 2.51 3.63 -6.42
C ARG A 30 3.44 2.49 -6.83
N ASN A 31 4.66 2.78 -7.27
CA ASN A 31 5.58 1.72 -7.68
C ASN A 31 6.01 0.87 -6.48
N GLU A 32 6.37 1.54 -5.39
CA GLU A 32 6.78 0.88 -4.14
C GLU A 32 5.64 0.07 -3.53
N ALA A 33 4.43 0.64 -3.51
CA ALA A 33 3.24 -0.06 -3.04
C ALA A 33 2.86 -1.27 -3.88
N ASN A 34 2.92 -1.15 -5.20
CA ASN A 34 2.64 -2.29 -6.07
C ASN A 34 3.67 -3.41 -5.87
N TYR A 35 4.94 -3.06 -5.60
CA TYR A 35 5.96 -4.07 -5.29
C TYR A 35 5.69 -4.76 -3.95
N LEU A 36 5.36 -4.01 -2.91
CA LEU A 36 4.98 -4.55 -1.60
C LEU A 36 3.75 -5.48 -1.72
N LEU A 37 2.68 -5.04 -2.39
CA LEU A 37 1.47 -5.85 -2.61
C LEU A 37 1.75 -7.10 -3.45
N TYR A 38 2.69 -7.03 -4.39
CA TYR A 38 3.16 -8.20 -5.14
C TYR A 38 3.89 -9.20 -4.22
N LEU A 39 4.78 -8.74 -3.34
CA LEU A 39 5.46 -9.58 -2.36
C LEU A 39 4.47 -10.24 -1.40
N ALA A 40 3.50 -9.47 -0.89
CA ALA A 40 2.48 -9.98 0.01
C ALA A 40 1.65 -11.08 -0.66
N ARG A 41 1.35 -10.93 -1.95
CA ARG A 41 0.65 -11.98 -2.72
C ARG A 41 1.47 -13.25 -2.82
N ARG A 42 2.77 -13.14 -3.10
CA ARG A 42 3.63 -14.33 -3.12
C ARG A 42 3.79 -14.98 -1.75
N ALA A 43 3.90 -14.20 -0.69
CA ALA A 43 3.98 -14.72 0.67
C ALA A 43 2.71 -15.48 1.04
N SER A 44 1.54 -14.90 0.73
CA SER A 44 0.24 -15.55 0.90
C SER A 44 0.12 -16.83 0.07
N ASP A 45 0.54 -16.82 -1.20
CA ASP A 45 0.48 -18.01 -2.07
C ASP A 45 1.45 -19.13 -1.59
N ALA A 46 2.47 -18.77 -0.81
CA ALA A 46 3.46 -19.69 -0.25
C ALA A 46 3.16 -20.10 1.21
N ASP A 47 2.04 -19.65 1.78
CA ASP A 47 1.70 -19.80 3.20
C ASP A 47 2.82 -19.29 4.16
N ASP A 48 3.59 -18.29 3.73
CA ASP A 48 4.67 -17.66 4.51
C ASP A 48 4.09 -16.59 5.43
N VAL A 49 3.64 -17.01 6.61
CA VAL A 49 2.93 -16.16 7.58
C VAL A 49 3.83 -15.07 8.16
N GLU A 50 5.08 -15.40 8.51
CA GLU A 50 6.03 -14.45 9.10
C GLU A 50 6.31 -13.31 8.13
N LEU A 51 6.61 -13.63 6.87
CA LEU A 51 6.79 -12.60 5.85
C LEU A 51 5.51 -11.80 5.58
N LEU A 52 4.34 -12.43 5.66
CA LEU A 52 3.06 -11.74 5.45
C LEU A 52 2.80 -10.71 6.56
N GLU A 53 3.10 -11.03 7.82
CA GLU A 53 3.00 -10.11 8.97
C GLU A 53 3.98 -8.93 8.82
N GLU A 54 5.24 -9.19 8.45
CA GLU A 54 6.22 -8.12 8.19
C GLU A 54 5.79 -7.17 7.07
N LEU A 55 5.20 -7.72 6.00
CA LEU A 55 4.70 -6.94 4.87
C LEU A 55 3.43 -6.16 5.24
N GLU A 56 2.60 -6.68 6.14
CA GLU A 56 1.41 -5.99 6.62
C GLU A 56 1.78 -4.77 7.47
N ASP A 57 2.79 -4.89 8.33
CA ASP A 57 3.34 -3.77 9.08
C ASP A 57 3.92 -2.69 8.15
N GLN A 58 4.67 -3.08 7.12
CA GLN A 58 5.15 -2.14 6.10
C GLN A 58 3.99 -1.49 5.33
N ALA A 59 2.93 -2.24 5.00
CA ALA A 59 1.75 -1.68 4.35
C ALA A 59 1.07 -0.62 5.23
N ARG A 60 0.99 -0.87 6.54
CA ARG A 60 0.44 0.07 7.52
C ARG A 60 1.22 1.38 7.58
N GLU A 61 2.54 1.29 7.76
CA GLU A 61 3.41 2.48 7.83
C GLU A 61 3.30 3.30 6.54
N MET A 62 3.32 2.61 5.40
CA MET A 62 3.28 3.26 4.11
C MET A 62 1.90 3.91 3.86
N ALA A 63 0.80 3.26 4.27
CA ALA A 63 -0.54 3.84 4.23
C ALA A 63 -0.65 5.11 5.09
N ASP A 64 -0.10 5.09 6.32
CA ASP A 64 -0.12 6.24 7.22
C ASP A 64 0.61 7.46 6.62
N VAL A 65 1.76 7.23 5.96
CA VAL A 65 2.51 8.31 5.30
C VAL A 65 1.76 8.86 4.08
N VAL A 66 1.17 7.99 3.25
CA VAL A 66 0.38 8.44 2.09
C VAL A 66 -0.81 9.26 2.54
N GLU A 67 -1.55 8.79 3.54
CA GLU A 67 -2.72 9.46 4.09
C GLU A 67 -2.36 10.83 4.67
N ALA A 68 -1.30 10.90 5.49
CA ALA A 68 -0.82 12.16 6.04
C ALA A 68 -0.39 13.15 4.94
N ARG A 69 0.24 12.67 3.87
CA ARG A 69 0.68 13.52 2.76
C ARG A 69 -0.49 14.01 1.91
N LEU A 70 -1.47 13.16 1.63
CA LEU A 70 -2.72 13.56 0.96
C LEU A 70 -3.44 14.65 1.77
N ALA A 71 -3.57 14.47 3.09
CA ALA A 71 -4.19 15.45 3.96
C ALA A 71 -3.41 16.79 3.96
N ALA A 72 -2.08 16.74 3.99
CA ALA A 72 -1.24 17.94 3.93
C ALA A 72 -1.33 18.69 2.58
N ASP A 73 -1.52 17.97 1.48
CA ASP A 73 -1.69 18.55 0.14
C ASP A 73 -3.17 18.92 -0.16
N GLY A 74 -4.11 18.63 0.76
CA GLY A 74 -5.54 18.93 0.62
C GLY A 74 -6.26 18.05 -0.41
N LEU A 75 -5.82 16.80 -0.58
CA LEU A 75 -6.29 15.83 -1.57
C LEU A 75 -7.21 14.74 -1.01
#